data_AF-A0A3N5GGW9-F1
#
_entry.id   AF-A0A3N5GGW9-F1
#
_cell.length_a   1.000
_cell.length_b   1.000
_cell.length_c   1.000
_cell.angle_alpha   90.00
_cell.angle_beta   90.00
_cell.angle_gamma   90.00
#
_symmetry.space_group_name_H-M   'P 1'
#
loop_
_entity.id
_entity.type
_entity.pdbx_description
1 polymer ?
#
loop_
_entity_poly.entity_id
_entity_poly.type
_entity_poly.pdbx_seq_one_letter_code
_entity_poly.pdbx_strand_id
1 'polypeptide(L)'
;SFRGVPQERDLPSAPKQPIHVMEAPDRPQPRKDANLERGMATAVGRVRDCNVLHTRFVALSHNVLRGAAGAAVLNAELMKSEGLL
;
A
#
# COMPACT_ATOMS: atom_id res chain seq x y z
N SER A 1 4.48 12.61 -1.12
CA SER A 1 3.87 11.34 -0.65
C SER A 1 2.47 11.25 -1.22
N PHE A 2 2.07 10.10 -1.78
CA PHE A 2 0.74 9.91 -2.35
C PHE A 2 -0.31 9.69 -1.26
N ARG A 3 -1.51 10.25 -1.44
CA ARG A 3 -2.70 10.04 -0.60
C ARG A 3 -3.91 9.92 -1.52
N GLY A 4 -4.92 9.17 -1.08
CA GLY A 4 -6.24 9.15 -1.71
C GLY A 4 -7.35 9.40 -0.68
N VAL A 5 -8.60 9.29 -1.14
CA VAL A 5 -9.80 9.54 -0.33
C VAL A 5 -9.80 8.82 1.03
N PRO A 6 -9.40 7.53 1.14
CA PRO A 6 -9.35 6.86 2.44
C PRO A 6 -8.43 7.54 3.46
N GLN A 7 -7.30 8.11 3.01
CA GLN A 7 -6.38 8.84 3.87
C GLN A 7 -6.87 10.26 4.19
N GLU A 8 -7.55 10.90 3.25
CA GLU A 8 -8.10 12.25 3.42
C GLU A 8 -9.24 12.27 4.45
N ARG A 9 -10.03 11.19 4.48
CA ARG A 9 -11.14 11.00 5.42
C ARG A 9 -10.75 10.29 6.72
N ASP A 10 -9.46 9.97 6.88
CA ASP A 10 -8.92 9.28 8.05
C ASP A 10 -9.69 7.99 8.39
N LEU A 11 -9.98 7.16 7.37
CA LEU A 11 -10.76 5.94 7.56
C LEU A 11 -10.01 4.97 8.48
N PRO A 12 -10.70 4.24 9.38
CA PRO A 12 -10.05 3.45 10.43
C PRO A 12 -9.02 2.43 9.94
N SER A 13 -9.28 1.78 8.80
CA SER A 13 -8.40 0.77 8.22
C SER A 13 -7.43 1.34 7.18
N ALA A 14 -7.47 2.65 6.89
CA ALA A 14 -6.59 3.28 5.92
C ALA A 14 -5.15 3.38 6.49
N PRO A 15 -4.12 2.96 5.72
CA PRO A 15 -2.74 3.23 6.09
C PRO A 15 -2.49 4.74 5.99
N LYS A 16 -1.66 5.32 6.87
CA LYS A 16 -1.32 6.75 6.79
C LYS A 16 -0.53 7.06 5.52
N GLN A 17 0.39 6.15 5.15
CA GLN A 17 1.16 6.18 3.92
C GLN A 17 0.91 4.89 3.11
N PRO A 18 0.05 4.92 2.08
CA PRO A 18 -0.29 3.70 1.33
C PRO A 18 0.89 3.14 0.51
N ILE A 19 1.88 3.97 0.16
CA ILE A 19 3.07 3.57 -0.59
C ILE A 19 4.32 4.03 0.16
N HIS A 20 5.16 3.08 0.56
CA HIS A 20 6.47 3.34 1.14
C HIS A 20 7.55 3.05 0.10
N VAL A 21 8.24 4.09 -0.37
CA VAL A 21 9.42 3.93 -1.22
C VAL A 21 10.66 3.71 -0.35
N MET A 22 11.41 2.65 -0.63
CA MET A 22 12.57 2.20 0.15
C MET A 22 13.86 2.45 -0.62
N GLU A 23 14.77 3.21 0.00
CA GLU A 23 16.08 3.53 -0.56
C GLU A 23 17.10 2.39 -0.42
N ALA A 24 16.92 1.53 0.58
CA ALA A 24 17.85 0.44 0.84
C ALA A 24 17.87 -0.57 -0.34
N PRO A 25 19.05 -0.94 -0.86
CA PRO A 25 19.19 -1.68 -2.11
C PRO A 25 18.65 -3.12 -2.05
N ASP A 26 18.59 -3.72 -0.86
CA ASP A 26 18.11 -5.08 -0.61
C ASP A 26 16.63 -5.14 -0.22
N ARG A 27 15.90 -4.02 -0.33
CA ARG A 27 14.49 -3.91 0.07
C ARG A 27 13.56 -3.77 -1.14
N PRO A 28 12.28 -4.17 -1.02
CA PRO A 28 11.63 -4.77 0.15
C PRO A 28 11.92 -6.27 0.30
N GLN A 29 11.69 -6.80 1.52
CA GLN A 29 11.80 -8.20 1.92
C GLN A 29 10.50 -8.69 2.59
N PRO A 30 9.88 -9.79 2.12
CA PRO A 30 8.60 -10.28 2.64
C PRO A 30 8.52 -10.34 4.17
N ARG A 31 9.49 -10.99 4.82
CA ARG A 31 9.49 -11.17 6.28
C ARG A 31 9.63 -9.86 7.08
N LYS A 32 10.31 -8.86 6.52
CA LYS A 32 10.58 -7.60 7.22
C LYS A 32 9.47 -6.56 6.99
N ASP A 33 8.84 -6.61 5.82
CA ASP A 33 8.10 -5.46 5.29
C ASP A 33 6.62 -5.74 5.00
N ALA A 34 6.19 -7.01 4.99
CA ALA A 34 4.80 -7.35 4.70
C ALA A 34 3.80 -6.72 5.70
N ASN A 35 4.23 -6.39 6.93
CA ASN A 35 3.38 -5.85 7.98
C ASN A 35 3.43 -4.32 8.11
N LEU A 36 4.06 -3.61 7.17
CA LEU A 36 4.06 -2.13 7.17
C LEU A 36 2.62 -1.59 7.20
N GLU A 37 2.41 -0.58 8.04
CA GLU A 37 1.08 0.02 8.26
C GLU A 37 0.02 -1.07 8.54
N ARG A 38 0.36 -2.03 9.42
CA ARG A 38 -0.48 -3.19 9.75
C ARG A 38 -0.86 -4.02 8.51
N GLY A 39 0.05 -4.12 7.55
CA GLY A 39 -0.13 -4.86 6.30
C GLY A 39 -1.04 -4.19 5.27
N MET A 40 -1.41 -2.92 5.48
CA MET A 40 -2.26 -2.15 4.57
C MET A 40 -1.50 -1.26 3.59
N ALA A 41 -0.18 -1.12 3.75
CA ALA A 41 0.67 -0.41 2.80
C ALA A 41 1.45 -1.35 1.88
N THR A 42 1.86 -0.81 0.73
CA THR A 42 2.76 -1.46 -0.22
C THR A 42 4.15 -0.88 -0.10
N ALA A 43 5.16 -1.73 0.06
CA ALA A 43 6.55 -1.33 -0.01
C ALA A 43 7.04 -1.40 -1.46
N VAL A 44 7.65 -0.33 -1.94
CA VAL A 44 8.26 -0.23 -3.25
C VAL A 44 9.75 0.03 -3.06
N GLY A 45 10.61 -0.71 -3.76
CA GLY A 45 12.05 -0.51 -3.68
C GLY A 45 12.74 -0.94 -4.96
N ARG A 46 14.07 -0.76 -5.01
CA ARG A 46 14.89 -1.07 -6.19
C ARG A 46 14.38 -0.38 -7.46
N VAL A 47 13.90 0.85 -7.30
CA VAL A 47 13.44 1.71 -8.40
C VAL A 47 14.66 2.13 -9.22
N ARG A 48 14.65 1.85 -10.51
CA ARG A 48 15.76 2.14 -11.42
C ARG A 48 15.29 2.18 -12.87
N ASP A 49 16.09 2.78 -13.73
CA ASP A 49 15.80 2.84 -15.14
C ASP A 49 15.78 1.45 -15.79
N CYS A 50 14.95 1.32 -16.82
CA CYS A 50 14.79 0.11 -17.60
C CYS A 50 14.71 0.48 -19.08
N ASN A 51 15.57 -0.11 -19.90
CA ASN A 51 15.67 0.20 -21.33
C ASN A 51 14.43 -0.21 -22.15
N VAL A 52 13.47 -0.94 -21.56
CA VAL A 52 12.26 -1.41 -22.25
C VAL A 52 11.04 -0.56 -21.91
N LEU A 53 10.78 -0.35 -20.61
CA LEU A 53 9.56 0.33 -20.11
C LEU A 53 9.87 1.53 -19.20
N HIS A 54 11.02 2.17 -19.42
CA HIS A 54 11.55 3.33 -18.68
C HIS A 54 11.95 3.05 -17.22
N THR A 55 11.13 2.34 -16.44
CA THR A 55 11.38 2.11 -15.01
C THR A 55 11.09 0.66 -14.63
N ARG A 56 11.90 0.11 -13.74
CA ARG A 56 11.63 -1.16 -13.06
C ARG A 56 11.79 -0.99 -11.56
N PHE A 57 10.99 -1.73 -10.81
CA PHE A 57 10.99 -1.71 -9.35
C PHE A 57 10.48 -3.05 -8.81
N VAL A 58 10.56 -3.23 -7.50
CA VAL A 58 9.95 -4.35 -6.79
C VAL A 58 8.86 -3.79 -5.87
N ALA A 59 7.66 -4.34 -5.96
CA ALA A 59 6.56 -4.05 -5.06
C ALA A 59 6.24 -5.27 -4.19
N LEU A 60 6.02 -5.03 -2.90
CA LEU A 60 5.62 -6.04 -1.93
C LEU A 60 4.37 -5.55 -1.18
N SER A 61 3.34 -6.38 -1.16
CA SER A 61 2.09 -6.12 -0.44
C SER A 61 1.65 -7.36 0.33
N HIS A 62 0.95 -7.18 1.43
CA HIS A 62 0.35 -8.29 2.17
C HIS A 62 -0.88 -8.82 1.43
N ASN A 63 -0.83 -10.07 0.97
CA ASN A 63 -1.92 -10.67 0.19
C ASN A 63 -3.23 -10.81 0.98
N VAL A 64 -3.18 -11.22 2.26
CA VAL A 64 -4.40 -11.37 3.09
C VAL A 64 -4.96 -10.02 3.56
N LEU A 65 -4.12 -9.07 3.98
CA LEU A 65 -4.60 -7.79 4.50
C LEU A 65 -4.87 -6.82 3.35
N ARG A 66 -3.83 -6.23 2.75
CA ARG A 66 -4.01 -5.32 1.62
C ARG A 66 -4.67 -5.97 0.40
N GLY A 67 -4.41 -7.25 0.14
CA GLY A 67 -4.94 -7.94 -1.04
C GLY A 67 -6.34 -8.52 -0.88
N ALA A 68 -6.88 -8.65 0.34
CA ALA A 68 -8.17 -9.30 0.57
C ALA A 68 -8.96 -8.68 1.73
N ALA A 69 -8.80 -9.19 2.96
CA ALA A 69 -9.66 -8.88 4.10
C ALA A 69 -9.61 -7.40 4.51
N GLY A 70 -8.41 -6.83 4.61
CA GLY A 70 -8.24 -5.42 4.96
C GLY A 70 -8.77 -4.48 3.87
N ALA A 71 -8.58 -4.84 2.59
CA ALA A 71 -9.17 -4.10 1.48
C ALA A 71 -10.71 -4.17 1.48
N ALA A 72 -11.30 -5.34 1.80
CA ALA A 72 -12.75 -5.48 1.89
C ALA A 72 -13.34 -4.58 2.98
N VAL A 73 -12.72 -4.54 4.17
CA VAL A 73 -13.12 -3.65 5.26
C VAL A 73 -12.96 -2.18 4.86
N LEU A 74 -11.82 -1.82 4.27
CA LEU A 74 -11.57 -0.43 3.85
C LEU A 74 -12.56 0.03 2.77
N ASN A 75 -12.95 -0.85 1.84
CA ASN A 75 -13.99 -0.56 0.86
C ASN A 75 -15.34 -0.32 1.54
N ALA A 76 -15.70 -1.12 2.55
CA ALA A 76 -16.94 -0.93 3.31
C ALA A 76 -16.94 0.39 4.10
N GLU A 77 -15.82 0.73 4.74
CA GLU A 77 -15.63 2.02 5.41
C GLU A 77 -15.79 3.19 4.44
N LEU A 78 -15.20 3.08 3.24
CA LEU A 78 -15.32 4.10 2.20
C LEU A 78 -16.77 4.24 1.74
N MET A 79 -17.44 3.15 1.38
CA MET A 79 -18.85 3.14 0.97
C MET A 79 -19.74 3.77 2.04
N LYS A 80 -19.49 3.46 3.32
CA LYS A 80 -20.24 4.07 4.42
C LYS A 80 -20.01 5.58 4.50
N SER A 81 -18.75 6.02 4.35
CA SER A 81 -18.40 7.45 4.35
C SER A 81 -18.97 8.23 3.16
N GLU A 82 -19.33 7.54 2.06
CA GLU A 82 -19.96 8.12 0.87
C GLU A 82 -21.49 8.05 0.89
N GLY A 83 -22.09 7.48 1.94
CA GLY A 83 -23.55 7.32 2.03
C GLY A 83 -24.11 6.24 1.10
N LEU A 84 -23.27 5.28 0.69
CA LEU A 84 -23.65 4.14 -0.15
C LEU A 84 -24.10 2.91 0.68
N LEU A 85 -23.99 2.99 2.01
CA LEU A 85 -24.39 2.00 3.03
C LEU A 85 -25.03 2.69 4.25
#